data_AF-A0A7Y0GEA2-F1
#
_entry.id   AF-A0A7Y0GEA2-F1
#
_cell.length_a   1.000
_cell.length_b   1.000
_cell.length_c   1.000
_cell.angle_alpha   90.00
_cell.angle_beta   90.00
_cell.angle_gamma   90.00
#
_symmetry.space_group_name_H-M   'P 1'
#
loop_
_entity.id
_entity.type
_entity.pdbx_description
1 polymer ?
#
loop_
_entity_poly.entity_id
_entity_poly.type
_entity_poly.pdbx_seq_one_letter_code
_entity_poly.pdbx_strand_id
1 'polypeptide(L)'
;MNDNLTAWGFRATFTSQEAALAIVGEPPSIDAAALVKAAPALEQLQRAYEGTRKWLIEAPVDDDAPAGMLVSEEMANARRLVLTDDLAAVAGSDFRFQSWLRSPAADFERQHFSPETIARWLQETGLPSEYGFRAPGSDAPEPRQADTQPQAATMMAASASDGVKHAQAKRQTWREVAWPYMEEVFKTGQYKTAKEFYRALESKAGTADSPFDRGTGQHRASLFIREISATLTMKTVQNYAWNMLKASRK
;
A
#
# COMPACT_ATOMS: atom_id res chain seq x y z
N MET A 1 25.12 19.95 -4.78
CA MET A 1 24.74 19.14 -5.97
C MET A 1 23.96 17.95 -5.42
N ASN A 2 22.64 17.81 -5.59
CA ASN A 2 21.73 18.43 -6.54
C ASN A 2 20.36 18.71 -5.89
N ASP A 3 19.93 19.96 -5.92
CA ASP A 3 18.57 20.43 -5.61
C ASP A 3 17.55 20.06 -6.72
N ASN A 4 17.73 18.91 -7.39
CA ASN A 4 16.85 18.44 -8.48
C ASN A 4 15.80 17.41 -8.01
N LEU A 5 15.70 17.14 -6.71
CA LEU A 5 14.80 16.13 -6.14
C LEU A 5 13.29 16.50 -6.21
N THR A 6 12.92 17.62 -6.84
CA THR A 6 11.55 18.16 -6.87
C THR A 6 10.73 17.82 -8.12
N ALA A 7 11.35 17.42 -9.24
CA ALA A 7 10.60 17.26 -10.50
C ALA A 7 9.64 16.06 -10.49
N TRP A 8 9.98 15.00 -9.75
CA TRP A 8 9.19 13.78 -9.65
C TRP A 8 8.24 13.73 -8.44
N GLY A 9 8.48 14.60 -7.44
CA GLY A 9 7.79 14.59 -6.14
C GLY A 9 6.28 14.79 -6.18
N PHE A 10 5.75 15.37 -7.25
CA PHE A 10 4.33 15.67 -7.41
C PHE A 10 3.57 14.67 -8.28
N ARG A 11 4.24 13.64 -8.83
CA ARG A 11 3.59 12.69 -9.73
C ARG A 11 2.90 11.57 -8.97
N ALA A 12 1.61 11.41 -9.23
CA ALA A 12 0.80 10.33 -8.68
C ALA A 12 1.11 8.97 -9.36
N THR A 13 1.47 9.01 -10.65
CA THR A 13 1.79 7.83 -11.45
C THR A 13 2.90 8.12 -12.45
N PHE A 14 3.57 7.05 -12.86
CA PHE A 14 4.66 7.07 -13.84
C PHE A 14 4.33 6.12 -14.98
N THR A 15 4.48 6.59 -16.22
CA THR A 15 4.66 5.67 -17.35
C THR A 15 5.95 4.85 -17.18
N SER A 16 6.13 3.78 -17.97
CA SER A 16 7.36 2.98 -17.91
C SER A 16 8.64 3.79 -18.15
N GLN A 17 8.62 4.70 -19.13
CA GLN A 17 9.76 5.56 -19.45
C GLN A 17 10.06 6.57 -18.34
N GLU A 18 9.02 7.17 -17.76
CA GLU A 18 9.16 8.10 -16.65
C GLU A 18 9.68 7.41 -15.38
N ALA A 19 9.20 6.19 -15.11
CA ALA A 19 9.70 5.38 -14.01
C ALA A 19 11.20 5.07 -14.19
N ALA A 20 11.61 4.67 -15.40
CA ALA A 20 13.01 4.39 -15.72
C ALA A 20 13.90 5.64 -15.54
N LEU A 21 13.45 6.80 -16.04
CA LEU A 21 14.15 8.08 -15.87
C LEU A 21 14.28 8.47 -14.39
N ALA A 22 13.20 8.33 -13.62
CA ALA A 22 13.20 8.60 -12.19
C ALA A 22 14.18 7.68 -11.43
N ILE A 23 14.23 6.38 -11.75
CA ILE A 23 15.16 5.43 -11.13
C ILE A 23 16.63 5.87 -11.31
N VAL A 24 16.99 6.35 -12.52
CA VAL A 24 18.36 6.79 -12.83
C VAL A 24 18.61 8.28 -12.50
N GLY A 25 17.67 8.96 -11.84
CA GLY A 25 17.85 10.36 -11.41
C GLY A 25 17.79 11.39 -12.52
N GLU A 26 17.34 11.01 -13.72
CA GLU A 26 17.21 11.93 -14.85
C GLU A 26 15.91 12.77 -14.72
N PRO A 27 15.91 14.02 -15.22
CA PRO A 27 14.72 14.86 -15.21
C PRO A 27 13.60 14.27 -16.09
N PRO A 28 12.34 14.69 -15.91
CA PRO A 28 11.20 14.22 -16.70
C PRO A 28 11.21 14.68 -18.18
N SER A 29 12.30 15.27 -18.66
CA SER A 29 12.47 15.59 -20.07
C SER A 29 12.81 14.32 -20.84
N ILE A 30 11.84 13.84 -21.62
CA ILE A 30 12.04 12.70 -22.53
C ILE A 30 12.84 13.18 -23.74
N ASP A 31 14.15 13.31 -23.57
CA ASP A 31 15.10 13.47 -24.66
C ASP A 31 15.87 12.17 -24.93
N ALA A 32 16.46 12.06 -26.11
CA ALA A 32 17.12 10.83 -26.55
C ALA A 32 18.32 10.45 -25.66
N ALA A 33 19.03 11.43 -25.08
CA ALA A 33 20.20 11.17 -24.25
C ALA A 33 19.81 10.62 -22.87
N ALA A 34 18.76 11.17 -22.27
CA ALA A 34 18.20 10.68 -21.01
C ALA A 34 17.62 9.26 -21.17
N LEU A 35 16.93 8.99 -22.29
CA LEU A 35 16.43 7.64 -22.60
C LEU A 35 17.54 6.61 -22.80
N VAL A 36 18.68 6.98 -23.40
CA VAL A 36 19.83 6.08 -23.53
C VAL A 36 20.37 5.68 -22.15
N LYS A 37 20.43 6.63 -21.20
CA LYS A 37 20.85 6.33 -19.83
C LYS A 37 19.83 5.49 -19.06
N ALA A 38 18.54 5.73 -19.28
CA ALA A 38 17.45 5.00 -18.63
C ALA A 38 17.18 3.62 -19.25
N ALA A 39 17.75 3.32 -20.42
CA ALA A 39 17.51 2.07 -21.14
C ALA A 39 17.72 0.78 -20.30
N PRO A 40 18.77 0.66 -19.47
CA PRO A 40 18.95 -0.52 -18.61
C PRO A 40 17.87 -0.64 -17.53
N ALA A 41 17.39 0.48 -16.98
CA ALA A 41 16.30 0.49 -16.01
C ALA A 41 14.97 0.12 -16.68
N LEU A 42 14.74 0.62 -17.90
CA LEU A 42 13.56 0.31 -18.70
C LEU A 42 13.48 -1.18 -19.03
N GLU A 43 14.60 -1.81 -19.44
CA GLU A 43 14.67 -3.25 -19.71
C GLU A 43 14.33 -4.08 -18.46
N GLN A 44 14.81 -3.66 -17.29
CA GLN A 44 14.53 -4.36 -16.03
C GLN A 44 13.06 -4.24 -15.62
N LEU A 45 12.48 -3.04 -15.73
CA LEU A 45 11.06 -2.82 -15.49
C LEU A 45 10.20 -3.68 -16.43
N GLN A 46 10.57 -3.73 -17.72
CA GLN A 46 9.87 -4.53 -18.71
C GLN A 46 9.94 -6.02 -18.38
N ARG A 47 11.14 -6.54 -18.08
CA ARG A 47 11.33 -7.96 -17.70
C ARG A 47 10.52 -8.32 -16.45
N ALA A 48 10.49 -7.45 -15.44
CA ALA A 48 9.73 -7.68 -14.22
C ALA A 48 8.20 -7.66 -14.48
N TYR A 49 7.74 -6.72 -15.30
CA TYR A 49 6.33 -6.62 -15.69
C TYR A 49 5.87 -7.83 -16.50
N GLU A 50 6.65 -8.24 -17.51
CA GLU A 50 6.36 -9.43 -18.32
C GLU A 50 6.42 -10.71 -17.48
N GLY A 51 7.37 -10.81 -16.55
CA GLY A 51 7.43 -11.89 -15.57
C GLY A 51 6.14 -11.97 -14.75
N THR A 52 5.66 -10.83 -14.25
CA THR A 52 4.43 -10.75 -13.45
C THR A 52 3.21 -11.17 -14.26
N ARG A 53 3.11 -10.67 -15.48
CA ARG A 53 2.05 -11.00 -16.42
C ARG A 53 2.06 -12.49 -16.77
N LYS A 54 3.23 -13.07 -17.05
CA LYS A 54 3.37 -14.50 -17.35
C LYS A 54 2.99 -15.36 -16.15
N TRP A 55 3.48 -15.01 -14.95
CA TRP A 55 3.10 -15.70 -13.71
C TRP A 55 1.60 -15.67 -13.48
N LEU A 56 0.91 -14.54 -13.73
CA LEU A 56 -0.55 -14.44 -13.62
C LEU A 56 -1.31 -15.30 -14.65
N ILE A 57 -0.75 -15.50 -15.84
CA ILE A 57 -1.35 -16.35 -16.88
C ILE A 57 -1.18 -17.83 -16.51
N GLU A 58 -0.03 -18.19 -15.94
CA GLU A 58 0.37 -19.56 -15.62
C GLU A 58 0.04 -19.98 -14.18
N ALA A 59 -0.54 -19.08 -13.38
CA ALA A 59 -0.58 -19.17 -11.91
C ALA A 59 -1.04 -20.55 -11.41
N PRO A 60 -0.20 -21.29 -10.66
CA PRO A 60 -0.62 -22.50 -9.95
C PRO A 60 -1.57 -22.16 -8.79
N VAL A 61 -2.39 -23.14 -8.40
CA VAL A 61 -3.48 -22.98 -7.40
C VAL A 61 -2.98 -22.61 -6.00
N ASP A 62 -1.72 -22.91 -5.69
CA ASP A 62 -1.04 -22.55 -4.45
C ASP A 62 0.31 -21.93 -4.79
N ASP A 63 0.48 -20.62 -4.59
CA ASP A 63 1.74 -20.00 -4.13
C ASP A 63 1.68 -18.47 -4.03
N ASP A 64 2.49 -17.93 -3.12
CA ASP A 64 2.80 -16.50 -3.04
C ASP A 64 3.48 -16.02 -4.33
N ALA A 65 3.21 -14.76 -4.72
CA ALA A 65 3.86 -14.17 -5.88
C ALA A 65 5.40 -14.15 -5.66
N PRO A 66 6.20 -14.55 -6.66
CA PRO A 66 7.64 -14.52 -6.53
C PRO A 66 8.14 -13.09 -6.28
N ALA A 67 9.24 -12.99 -5.52
CA ALA A 67 9.84 -11.70 -5.21
C ALA A 67 10.30 -10.96 -6.48
N GLY A 68 10.17 -9.63 -6.48
CA GLY A 68 10.62 -8.80 -7.60
C GLY A 68 9.61 -8.68 -8.75
N MET A 69 8.35 -9.05 -8.50
CA MET A 69 7.25 -8.88 -9.46
C MET A 69 6.70 -7.46 -9.43
N LEU A 70 6.69 -6.82 -10.60
CA LEU A 70 6.19 -5.47 -10.83
C LEU A 70 4.73 -5.50 -11.31
N VAL A 71 3.83 -4.88 -10.56
CA VAL A 71 2.39 -4.85 -10.84
C VAL A 71 1.97 -3.44 -11.24
N SER A 72 1.47 -3.21 -12.46
CA SER A 72 0.94 -1.89 -12.86
C SER A 72 -0.36 -1.53 -12.14
N GLU A 73 -0.73 -0.26 -12.17
CA GLU A 73 -2.03 0.20 -11.67
C GLU A 73 -3.18 -0.46 -12.42
N GLU A 74 -3.10 -0.56 -13.74
CA GLU A 74 -4.10 -1.22 -14.57
C GLU A 74 -4.21 -2.70 -14.22
N MET A 75 -3.09 -3.38 -13.99
CA MET A 75 -3.08 -4.77 -13.54
C MET A 75 -3.73 -4.91 -12.17
N ALA A 76 -3.37 -4.04 -11.21
CA ALA A 76 -3.97 -4.04 -9.87
C ALA A 76 -5.46 -3.71 -9.91
N ASN A 77 -5.87 -2.76 -10.76
CA ASN A 77 -7.26 -2.36 -10.92
C ASN A 77 -8.07 -3.41 -11.64
N ALA A 78 -7.55 -4.01 -12.72
CA ALA A 78 -8.19 -5.12 -13.41
C ALA A 78 -8.38 -6.28 -12.44
N ARG A 79 -7.34 -6.65 -11.69
CA ARG A 79 -7.38 -7.66 -10.61
C ARG A 79 -8.43 -7.32 -9.53
N ARG A 80 -8.52 -6.05 -9.09
CA ARG A 80 -9.52 -5.59 -8.09
C ARG A 80 -10.95 -5.59 -8.63
N LEU A 81 -11.16 -5.09 -9.85
CA LEU A 81 -12.48 -5.04 -10.51
C LEU A 81 -13.04 -6.45 -10.76
N VAL A 82 -12.14 -7.43 -10.81
CA VAL A 82 -12.42 -8.84 -11.04
C VAL A 82 -12.68 -9.60 -9.73
N LEU A 83 -12.53 -8.97 -8.55
CA LEU A 83 -12.68 -9.67 -7.27
C LEU A 83 -13.72 -9.09 -6.33
N THR A 84 -14.87 -9.79 -6.31
CA THR A 84 -15.42 -10.30 -5.06
C THR A 84 -14.85 -11.70 -4.81
N ASP A 85 -14.15 -11.84 -3.68
CA ASP A 85 -13.61 -13.04 -3.03
C ASP A 85 -12.74 -14.03 -3.85
N ASP A 86 -11.47 -14.04 -3.46
CA ASP A 86 -10.39 -15.00 -3.71
C ASP A 86 -9.60 -14.93 -5.02
N LEU A 87 -8.43 -14.32 -4.94
CA LEU A 87 -7.59 -13.98 -6.07
C LEU A 87 -7.02 -15.19 -6.80
N ALA A 88 -6.67 -16.22 -6.03
CA ALA A 88 -6.17 -17.48 -6.56
C ALA A 88 -7.28 -18.28 -7.28
N ALA A 89 -8.52 -18.23 -6.78
CA ALA A 89 -9.67 -18.90 -7.40
C ALA A 89 -10.18 -18.17 -8.67
N VAL A 90 -10.03 -16.85 -8.71
CA VAL A 90 -10.55 -15.99 -9.79
C VAL A 90 -9.52 -15.73 -10.91
N ALA A 91 -8.22 -15.71 -10.62
CA ALA A 91 -7.20 -15.61 -11.67
C ALA A 91 -7.34 -16.76 -12.70
N GLY A 92 -7.78 -17.94 -12.28
CA GLY A 92 -8.07 -19.06 -13.16
C GLY A 92 -9.43 -19.00 -13.89
N SER A 93 -10.37 -18.15 -13.49
CA SER A 93 -11.78 -18.22 -13.95
C SER A 93 -12.40 -16.91 -14.48
N ASP A 94 -11.81 -15.73 -14.24
CA ASP A 94 -12.34 -14.48 -14.80
C ASP A 94 -11.80 -14.18 -16.20
N PHE A 95 -12.70 -14.36 -17.17
CA PHE A 95 -12.46 -14.13 -18.59
C PHE A 95 -12.06 -12.67 -18.92
N ARG A 96 -12.53 -11.66 -18.18
CA ARG A 96 -12.20 -10.25 -18.47
C ARG A 96 -10.77 -9.91 -18.07
N PHE A 97 -10.33 -10.37 -16.90
CA PHE A 97 -8.94 -10.22 -16.48
C PHE A 97 -7.99 -10.99 -17.39
N GLN A 98 -8.32 -12.25 -17.68
CA GLN A 98 -7.56 -13.09 -18.60
C GLN A 98 -7.55 -12.51 -20.03
N SER A 99 -8.67 -11.93 -20.48
CA SER A 99 -8.75 -11.24 -21.77
C SER A 99 -7.91 -9.97 -21.78
N TRP A 100 -7.90 -9.17 -20.70
CA TRP A 100 -7.03 -8.00 -20.59
C TRP A 100 -5.55 -8.41 -20.60
N LEU A 101 -5.14 -9.40 -19.78
CA LEU A 101 -3.78 -9.94 -19.73
C LEU A 101 -3.29 -10.41 -21.11
N ARG A 102 -4.19 -10.93 -21.94
CA ARG A 102 -3.89 -11.43 -23.29
C ARG A 102 -4.04 -10.36 -24.38
N SER A 103 -4.53 -9.16 -24.05
CA SER A 103 -4.75 -8.09 -25.01
C SER A 103 -3.57 -7.13 -25.13
N PRO A 104 -3.44 -6.39 -26.25
CA PRO A 104 -2.49 -5.28 -26.39
C PRO A 104 -2.71 -4.12 -25.39
N ALA A 105 -3.86 -4.05 -24.73
CA ALA A 105 -4.08 -3.04 -23.68
C ALA A 105 -3.22 -3.29 -22.43
N ALA A 106 -2.64 -4.50 -22.28
CA ALA A 106 -1.70 -4.84 -21.23
C ALA A 106 -0.23 -4.59 -21.63
N ASP A 107 0.04 -3.96 -22.78
CA ASP A 107 1.40 -3.64 -23.23
C ASP A 107 2.11 -2.68 -22.25
N PHE A 108 3.40 -2.92 -22.03
CA PHE A 108 4.23 -2.29 -21.00
C PHE A 108 4.29 -0.76 -21.11
N GLU A 109 4.38 -0.22 -22.33
CA GLU A 109 4.51 1.22 -22.57
C GLU A 109 3.26 2.02 -22.19
N ARG A 110 2.11 1.35 -22.10
CA ARG A 110 0.81 1.97 -21.76
C ARG A 110 0.49 1.86 -20.28
N GLN A 111 1.29 1.12 -19.53
CA GLN A 111 1.05 0.88 -18.11
C GLN A 111 1.52 2.06 -17.28
N HIS A 112 0.79 2.28 -16.19
CA HIS A 112 1.16 3.24 -15.18
C HIS A 112 1.56 2.53 -13.90
N PHE A 113 2.55 3.08 -13.22
CA PHE A 113 3.06 2.56 -11.96
C PHE A 113 2.94 3.63 -10.90
N SER A 114 2.42 3.25 -9.74
CA SER A 114 2.38 4.15 -8.59
C SER A 114 3.78 4.23 -7.94
N PRO A 115 4.12 5.35 -7.26
CA PRO A 115 5.38 5.45 -6.52
C PRO A 115 5.58 4.29 -5.54
N GLU A 116 4.53 3.84 -4.85
CA GLU A 116 4.60 2.76 -3.86
C GLU A 116 4.90 1.42 -4.52
N THR A 117 4.35 1.21 -5.72
CA THR A 117 4.61 0.01 -6.51
C THR A 117 6.07 -0.07 -6.89
N ILE A 118 6.64 1.04 -7.40
CA ILE A 118 8.04 1.11 -7.79
C ILE A 118 8.94 0.97 -6.54
N ALA A 119 8.61 1.66 -5.45
CA ALA A 119 9.34 1.56 -4.18
C ALA A 119 9.41 0.12 -3.65
N ARG A 120 8.26 -0.56 -3.61
CA ARG A 120 8.17 -1.96 -3.19
C ARG A 120 9.01 -2.86 -4.10
N TRP A 121 8.89 -2.69 -5.41
CA TRP A 121 9.65 -3.48 -6.38
C TRP A 121 11.17 -3.28 -6.24
N LEU A 122 11.63 -2.04 -6.08
CA LEU A 122 13.05 -1.74 -5.84
C LEU A 122 13.56 -2.38 -4.54
N GLN A 123 12.75 -2.35 -3.48
CA GLN A 123 13.09 -2.99 -2.21
C GLN A 123 13.20 -4.51 -2.35
N GLU A 124 12.28 -5.15 -3.08
CA GLU A 124 12.28 -6.61 -3.29
C GLU A 124 13.44 -7.07 -4.19
N THR A 125 13.83 -6.25 -5.17
CA THR A 125 14.93 -6.55 -6.10
C THR A 125 16.31 -6.13 -5.59
N GLY A 126 16.36 -5.26 -4.58
CA GLY A 126 17.61 -4.67 -4.07
C GLY A 126 18.25 -3.67 -5.03
N LEU A 127 17.51 -3.17 -6.02
CA LEU A 127 18.01 -2.20 -6.99
C LEU A 127 18.11 -0.79 -6.37
N PRO A 128 19.24 -0.10 -6.52
CA PRO A 128 19.35 1.29 -6.10
C PRO A 128 18.52 2.19 -7.01
N SER A 129 17.99 3.28 -6.46
CA SER A 129 17.32 4.34 -7.19
C SER A 129 17.86 5.68 -6.71
N GLU A 130 18.14 6.58 -7.66
CA GLU A 130 18.56 7.95 -7.35
C GLU A 130 17.37 8.82 -6.91
N TYR A 131 16.15 8.45 -7.30
CA TYR A 131 14.91 9.04 -6.79
C TYR A 131 14.34 8.25 -5.61
N GLY A 132 13.98 8.96 -4.54
CA GLY A 132 13.29 8.39 -3.39
C GLY A 132 11.80 8.20 -3.67
N PHE A 133 11.41 7.02 -4.15
CA PHE A 133 9.99 6.66 -4.24
C PHE A 133 9.43 6.48 -2.83
N ARG A 134 8.62 7.45 -2.36
CA ARG A 134 8.00 7.44 -1.02
C ARG A 134 6.49 7.36 -1.15
N ALA A 135 5.85 6.56 -0.29
CA ALA A 135 4.40 6.49 -0.23
C ALA A 135 3.79 7.80 0.32
N PRO A 136 2.74 8.36 -0.32
CA PRO A 136 1.99 9.49 0.22
C PRO A 136 1.32 9.04 1.52
N GLY A 137 1.68 9.70 2.62
CA GLY A 137 1.32 9.32 3.99
C GLY A 137 2.51 8.95 4.89
N SER A 138 3.73 8.92 4.35
CA SER A 138 4.96 8.92 5.15
C SER A 138 5.37 10.35 5.53
N ASP A 139 4.45 11.09 6.15
CA ASP A 139 4.77 12.34 6.86
C ASP A 139 5.43 11.99 8.19
N ALA A 140 6.74 11.78 8.15
CA ALA A 140 7.59 12.20 9.25
C ALA A 140 8.08 13.62 8.91
N PRO A 141 7.90 14.61 9.79
CA PRO A 141 8.30 15.98 9.53
C PRO A 141 9.81 16.03 9.32
N GLU A 142 10.20 16.69 8.23
CA GLU A 142 11.55 17.23 8.03
C GLU A 142 12.01 17.94 9.32
N PRO A 143 13.18 17.62 9.89
CA PRO A 143 13.72 18.44 10.96
C PRO A 143 14.11 19.79 10.33
N ARG A 144 13.28 20.79 10.61
CA ARG A 144 13.65 22.21 10.44
C ARG A 144 15.00 22.42 11.11
N GLN A 145 15.97 22.86 10.32
CA GLN A 145 17.14 23.53 10.82
C GLN A 145 16.68 24.68 11.73
N ALA A 146 16.98 24.55 13.02
CA ALA A 146 17.03 25.67 13.93
C ALA A 146 18.48 25.75 14.41
N ASP A 147 19.17 26.79 13.94
CA ASP A 147 20.42 27.27 14.51
C ASP A 147 20.27 27.42 16.03
N THR A 148 20.99 26.61 16.81
CA THR A 148 21.55 27.06 18.09
C THR A 148 22.81 26.25 18.37
N GLN A 149 23.95 26.90 18.11
CA GLN A 149 25.26 26.54 18.64
C GLN A 149 25.20 26.51 20.19
N PRO A 150 25.93 25.60 20.86
CA PRO A 150 27.15 26.08 21.51
C PRO A 150 28.32 25.09 21.42
N GLN A 151 29.52 25.68 21.35
CA GLN A 151 30.79 24.98 21.33
C GLN A 151 31.13 24.32 22.67
N ALA A 152 31.73 23.13 22.55
CA ALA A 152 32.86 22.59 23.31
C ALA A 152 32.79 22.43 24.84
N ALA A 153 32.79 21.18 25.29
CA ALA A 153 33.77 20.68 26.25
C ALA A 153 33.84 19.13 26.23
N THR A 154 35.05 18.65 25.95
CA THR A 154 35.53 17.28 26.11
C THR A 154 35.33 16.76 27.54
N MET A 155 34.91 15.50 27.73
CA MET A 155 35.63 14.48 28.51
C MET A 155 34.95 13.11 28.49
N MET A 156 35.81 12.10 28.51
CA MET A 156 35.60 10.66 28.40
C MET A 156 34.71 10.07 29.50
N ALA A 157 33.96 9.01 29.20
CA ALA A 157 34.29 7.63 29.59
C ALA A 157 33.05 6.72 29.65
N ALA A 158 33.24 5.53 29.06
CA ALA A 158 32.65 4.24 29.43
C ALA A 158 31.13 4.13 29.63
N SER A 159 30.46 3.40 28.75
CA SER A 159 30.06 2.02 29.04
C SER A 159 29.37 1.37 27.84
N ALA A 160 29.52 0.05 27.78
CA ALA A 160 29.02 -0.85 26.77
C ALA A 160 27.50 -0.73 26.52
N SER A 161 27.12 -0.97 25.27
CA SER A 161 25.78 -1.44 24.89
C SER A 161 25.95 -2.27 23.62
N ASP A 162 26.13 -3.59 23.78
CA ASP A 162 25.03 -4.57 23.71
C ASP A 162 24.07 -4.30 22.56
N GLY A 163 24.16 -5.19 21.56
CA GLY A 163 23.35 -5.19 20.37
C GLY A 163 21.87 -5.33 20.71
N VAL A 164 21.11 -4.28 20.47
CA VAL A 164 19.65 -4.32 20.49
C VAL A 164 19.19 -4.91 19.15
N LYS A 165 18.90 -6.21 19.18
CA LYS A 165 18.02 -6.87 18.21
C LYS A 165 16.66 -6.17 18.30
N HIS A 166 16.26 -5.42 17.27
CA HIS A 166 14.88 -4.96 17.15
C HIS A 166 13.97 -6.17 16.93
N ALA A 167 13.38 -6.67 18.02
CA ALA A 167 12.24 -7.57 17.96
C ALA A 167 11.06 -6.79 17.34
N GLN A 168 10.60 -7.22 16.16
CA GLN A 168 9.36 -6.73 15.57
C GLN A 168 8.19 -7.05 16.51
N ALA A 169 7.69 -6.04 17.22
CA ALA A 169 6.42 -6.15 17.93
C ALA A 169 5.30 -6.37 16.90
N LYS A 170 4.55 -7.47 17.01
CA LYS A 170 3.39 -7.75 16.17
C LYS A 170 2.40 -6.59 16.28
N ARG A 171 2.19 -5.86 15.19
CA ARG A 171 1.19 -4.79 15.13
C ARG A 171 -0.20 -5.43 15.25
N GLN A 172 -0.92 -5.10 16.32
CA GLN A 172 -2.30 -5.56 16.50
C GLN A 172 -3.18 -5.04 15.36
N THR A 173 -4.11 -5.87 14.91
CA THR A 173 -5.02 -5.50 13.81
C THR A 173 -6.37 -5.03 14.35
N TRP A 174 -7.13 -4.27 13.55
CA TRP A 174 -8.48 -3.85 13.92
C TRP A 174 -9.39 -5.04 14.27
N ARG A 175 -9.10 -6.21 13.70
CA ARG A 175 -9.83 -7.44 13.98
C ARG A 175 -9.59 -7.90 15.41
N GLU A 176 -8.38 -7.82 15.93
CA GLU A 176 -8.11 -8.29 17.31
C GLU A 176 -8.79 -7.38 18.34
N VAL A 177 -8.85 -6.08 18.06
CA VAL A 177 -9.36 -5.07 18.98
C VAL A 177 -10.88 -4.88 18.88
N ALA A 178 -11.40 -4.71 17.67
CA ALA A 178 -12.78 -4.28 17.47
C ALA A 178 -13.75 -5.43 17.19
N TRP A 179 -13.24 -6.61 16.78
CA TRP A 179 -14.10 -7.75 16.44
C TRP A 179 -15.01 -8.22 17.57
N PRO A 180 -14.53 -8.43 18.81
CA PRO A 180 -15.37 -8.95 19.89
C PRO A 180 -16.60 -8.06 20.14
N TYR A 181 -16.39 -6.74 20.14
CA TYR A 181 -17.45 -5.75 20.30
C TYR A 181 -18.41 -5.74 19.10
N MET A 182 -17.88 -5.77 17.87
CA MET A 182 -18.70 -5.82 16.66
C MET A 182 -19.59 -7.07 16.64
N GLU A 183 -19.08 -8.20 17.08
CA GLU A 183 -19.83 -9.46 17.18
C GLU A 183 -20.94 -9.39 18.22
N GLU A 184 -20.69 -8.81 19.39
CA GLU A 184 -21.71 -8.59 20.41
C GLU A 184 -22.82 -7.65 19.92
N VAL A 185 -22.46 -6.51 19.31
CA VAL A 185 -23.44 -5.59 18.72
C VAL A 185 -24.25 -6.30 17.63
N PHE A 186 -23.61 -7.09 16.78
CA PHE A 186 -24.29 -7.83 15.71
C PHE A 186 -25.20 -8.97 16.22
N LYS A 187 -24.83 -9.65 17.31
CA LYS A 187 -25.68 -10.69 17.94
C LYS A 187 -26.90 -10.07 18.60
N THR A 188 -26.71 -8.95 19.30
CA THR A 188 -27.78 -8.23 19.99
C THR A 188 -28.71 -7.48 19.03
N GLY A 189 -28.20 -7.02 17.89
CA GLY A 189 -28.96 -6.31 16.87
C GLY A 189 -29.50 -7.19 15.75
N GLN A 190 -30.73 -6.92 15.32
CA GLN A 190 -31.29 -7.50 14.10
C GLN A 190 -31.03 -6.62 12.89
N TYR A 191 -29.76 -6.51 12.48
CA TYR A 191 -29.38 -5.75 11.29
C TYR A 191 -29.62 -6.58 10.02
N LYS A 192 -30.21 -5.96 8.99
CA LYS A 192 -30.47 -6.60 7.69
C LYS A 192 -29.38 -6.26 6.68
N THR A 193 -28.68 -5.16 6.87
CA THR A 193 -27.61 -4.70 5.96
C THR A 193 -26.35 -4.24 6.70
N ALA A 194 -25.20 -4.33 6.02
CA ALA A 194 -23.94 -3.79 6.52
C ALA A 194 -24.02 -2.30 6.86
N LYS A 195 -24.81 -1.54 6.09
CA LYS A 195 -25.00 -0.11 6.29
C LYS A 195 -25.77 0.19 7.58
N GLU A 196 -26.81 -0.60 7.88
CA GLU A 196 -27.54 -0.49 9.15
C GLU A 196 -26.65 -0.84 10.34
N PHE A 197 -25.86 -1.90 10.22
CA PHE A 197 -24.91 -2.29 11.25
C PHE A 197 -23.83 -1.23 11.47
N TYR A 198 -23.25 -0.69 10.39
CA TYR A 198 -22.26 0.38 10.46
C TYR A 198 -22.82 1.63 11.17
N ARG A 199 -24.04 2.05 10.83
CA ARG A 199 -24.72 3.16 11.52
C ARG A 199 -24.95 2.88 13.00
N ALA A 200 -25.20 1.62 13.38
CA ALA A 200 -25.34 1.23 14.79
C ALA A 200 -24.00 1.27 15.54
N LEU A 201 -22.88 0.98 14.86
CA LEU A 201 -21.55 1.19 15.43
C LEU A 201 -21.23 2.68 15.58
N GLU A 202 -21.58 3.51 14.59
CA GLU A 202 -21.43 4.97 14.66
C GLU A 202 -22.28 5.62 15.76
N SER A 203 -23.49 5.13 15.99
CA SER A 203 -24.35 5.66 17.05
C SER A 203 -23.79 5.36 18.44
N LYS A 204 -23.13 4.20 18.61
CA LYS A 204 -22.44 3.79 19.84
C LYS A 204 -20.99 4.29 19.92
N ALA A 205 -20.44 4.88 18.87
CA ALA A 205 -19.08 5.43 18.90
C ALA A 205 -19.00 6.61 19.88
N GLY A 206 -17.95 6.63 20.70
CA GLY A 206 -17.74 7.61 21.77
C GLY A 206 -18.35 7.23 23.13
N THR A 207 -18.98 6.05 23.27
CA THR A 207 -19.35 5.52 24.59
C THR A 207 -18.15 4.85 25.27
N ALA A 208 -18.17 4.74 26.60
CA ALA A 208 -17.08 4.12 27.37
C ALA A 208 -16.83 2.65 26.97
N ASP A 209 -17.89 1.94 26.64
CA ASP A 209 -17.85 0.51 26.28
C ASP A 209 -17.54 0.25 24.79
N SER A 210 -17.47 1.30 23.97
CA SER A 210 -17.20 1.18 22.54
C SER A 210 -15.71 1.39 22.26
N PRO A 211 -15.05 0.49 21.52
CA PRO A 211 -13.67 0.69 21.07
C PRO A 211 -13.55 1.77 19.99
N PHE A 212 -14.69 2.31 19.53
CA PHE A 212 -14.77 3.29 18.45
C PHE A 212 -15.00 4.70 18.98
N ASP A 213 -14.22 5.64 18.46
CA ASP A 213 -14.50 7.07 18.48
C ASP A 213 -15.11 7.50 17.13
N ARG A 214 -15.90 8.57 17.14
CA ARG A 214 -16.38 9.17 15.89
C ARG A 214 -15.21 9.88 15.23
N GLY A 215 -14.93 9.55 13.97
CA GLY A 215 -13.95 10.29 13.20
C GLY A 215 -14.33 11.77 13.08
N THR A 216 -13.34 12.66 13.11
CA THR A 216 -13.49 14.11 12.98
C THR A 216 -12.84 14.60 11.68
N GLY A 217 -13.17 15.82 11.25
CA GLY A 217 -12.58 16.45 10.07
C GLY A 217 -12.81 15.65 8.78
N GLN A 218 -11.74 15.29 8.07
CA GLN A 218 -11.76 14.50 6.84
C GLN A 218 -12.27 13.06 7.04
N HIS A 219 -12.38 12.59 8.30
CA HIS A 219 -12.83 11.25 8.65
C HIS A 219 -14.23 11.23 9.29
N ARG A 220 -15.05 12.28 9.11
CA ARG A 220 -16.39 12.43 9.74
C ARG A 220 -17.42 11.32 9.47
N ALA A 221 -17.09 10.33 8.65
CA ALA A 221 -17.91 9.16 8.31
C ALA A 221 -17.16 7.83 8.54
N SER A 222 -16.10 7.86 9.34
CA SER A 222 -15.27 6.70 9.71
C SER A 222 -15.31 6.49 11.23
N LEU A 223 -15.25 5.22 11.64
CA LEU A 223 -15.05 4.85 13.03
C LEU A 223 -13.56 4.84 13.31
N PHE A 224 -13.10 5.50 14.37
CA PHE A 224 -11.71 5.48 14.78
C PHE A 224 -11.51 4.49 15.91
N ILE A 225 -10.61 3.52 15.74
CA ILE A 225 -10.30 2.51 16.76
C ILE A 225 -9.21 3.08 17.66
N ARG A 226 -9.58 3.39 18.91
CA ARG A 226 -8.73 4.11 19.85
C ARG A 226 -7.40 3.40 20.13
N GLU A 227 -7.43 2.09 20.27
CA GLU A 227 -6.28 1.28 20.70
C GLU A 227 -5.14 1.22 19.68
N ILE A 228 -5.48 1.15 18.38
CA ILE A 228 -4.50 1.01 17.29
C ILE A 228 -4.38 2.26 16.43
N SER A 229 -5.06 3.33 16.82
CA SER A 229 -5.14 4.59 16.06
C SER A 229 -5.51 4.39 14.58
N ALA A 230 -6.43 3.47 14.30
CA ALA A 230 -6.80 3.09 12.93
C ALA A 230 -8.23 3.49 12.59
N THR A 231 -8.49 3.84 11.33
CA THR A 231 -9.83 4.12 10.84
C THR A 231 -10.48 2.88 10.23
N LEU A 232 -11.67 2.56 10.73
CA LEU A 232 -12.58 1.56 10.19
C LEU A 232 -13.65 2.26 9.36
N THR A 233 -13.61 2.03 8.05
CA THR A 233 -14.56 2.64 7.10
C THR A 233 -15.79 1.77 6.91
N MET A 234 -16.89 2.36 6.41
CA MET A 234 -18.09 1.62 6.00
C MET A 234 -17.76 0.50 5.02
N LYS A 235 -16.83 0.75 4.08
CA LYS A 235 -16.40 -0.24 3.09
C LYS A 235 -15.70 -1.43 3.76
N THR A 236 -14.88 -1.18 4.79
CA THR A 236 -14.23 -2.24 5.57
C THR A 236 -15.28 -3.09 6.31
N VAL A 237 -16.28 -2.46 6.91
CA VAL A 237 -17.37 -3.18 7.60
C VAL A 237 -18.23 -3.97 6.60
N GLN A 238 -18.54 -3.39 5.45
CA GLN A 238 -19.35 -4.06 4.41
C GLN A 238 -18.65 -5.27 3.80
N ASN A 239 -17.36 -5.16 3.49
CA ASN A 239 -16.63 -6.19 2.77
C ASN A 239 -16.14 -7.30 3.70
N TYR A 240 -15.65 -6.94 4.89
CA TYR A 240 -15.00 -7.90 5.79
C TYR A 240 -15.89 -8.26 6.97
N ALA A 241 -16.22 -7.27 7.80
CA ALA A 241 -16.87 -7.57 9.06
C ALA A 241 -18.27 -8.18 8.88
N TRP A 242 -19.07 -7.63 7.97
CA TRP A 242 -20.43 -8.09 7.69
C TRP A 242 -20.48 -9.53 7.17
N ASN A 243 -19.55 -9.91 6.30
CA ASN A 243 -19.49 -11.26 5.75
C ASN A 243 -19.07 -12.28 6.81
N MET A 244 -18.04 -11.96 7.61
CA MET A 244 -17.62 -12.81 8.72
C MET A 244 -18.72 -12.96 9.79
N LEU A 245 -19.44 -11.87 10.12
CA LEU A 245 -20.53 -11.89 11.10
C LEU A 245 -21.75 -12.70 10.62
N LYS A 246 -22.03 -12.69 9.32
CA LYS A 246 -23.05 -13.57 8.72
C LYS A 246 -22.61 -15.02 8.73
N ALA A 247 -21.31 -15.29 8.51
CA ALA A 247 -20.76 -16.65 8.56
C ALA A 247 -20.83 -17.24 9.98
N SER A 248 -20.61 -16.44 11.01
CA SER A 248 -20.71 -16.86 12.42
C SER A 248 -22.15 -17.05 12.94
N ARG A 249 -23.17 -16.80 12.11
CA ARG A 249 -24.59 -17.04 12.43
C ARG A 249 -25.11 -18.40 11.95
N LYS A 250 -24.30 -19.15 11.18
CA LYS A 250 -24.58 -20.54 10.79
C LYS A 250 -23.99 -21.49 11.83
#